data_AF-A0A933ZY93-F1
#
_entry.id   AF-A0A933ZY93-F1
#
_cell.length_a   1.000
_cell.length_b   1.000
_cell.length_c   1.000
_cell.angle_alpha   90.00
_cell.angle_beta   90.00
_cell.angle_gamma   90.00
#
_symmetry.space_group_name_H-M   'P 1'
#
loop_
_entity.id
_entity.type
_entity.pdbx_description
1 polymer ?
#
loop_
_entity_poly.entity_id
_entity_poly.type
_entity_poly.pdbx_seq_one_letter_code
_entity_poly.pdbx_strand_id
1 'polypeptide(L)'
;MPSTVTIVAGQRTASFDFTAGSSEVMGVAVNATAQAGALVATPAIVDVQLAHGTLMFSEYLEGSSNNKALELYNGTAAEVDLTQCEVQLYSNGASSPSATLALTGDLQPGSTFVLCNTSASAGILAVCNLRNSSVVNFNGDDSVALVCGGNNVDVIGQIGTDPGAEWVANGVSTLNKTLRRKCSVVSGDPDGSNAFDPSAEWDTQAQDTIDGLGSRNCN
;
A
#
# COMPACT_ATOMS: atom_id res chain seq x y z
N MET A 1 24.36 -10.23 15.98
CA MET A 1 25.23 -9.06 16.25
C MET A 1 26.54 -9.57 16.83
N PRO A 2 27.71 -9.04 16.44
CA PRO A 2 28.96 -9.42 17.09
C PRO A 2 28.89 -9.07 18.59
N SER A 3 29.28 -10.00 19.45
CA SER A 3 29.32 -9.77 20.90
C SER A 3 30.40 -8.76 21.32
N THR A 4 31.34 -8.48 20.41
CA THR A 4 32.51 -7.65 20.68
C THR A 4 32.92 -6.87 19.42
N VAL A 5 33.17 -5.57 19.56
CA VAL A 5 33.79 -4.72 18.53
C VAL A 5 35.10 -4.19 19.09
N THR A 6 36.22 -4.42 18.40
CA THR A 6 37.56 -4.02 18.85
C THR A 6 37.99 -2.75 18.11
N ILE A 7 38.33 -1.69 18.85
CA ILE A 7 38.96 -0.48 18.29
C ILE A 7 40.47 -0.65 18.40
N VAL A 8 41.19 -0.64 17.27
CA VAL A 8 42.65 -0.78 17.26
C VAL A 8 43.29 0.51 17.77
N ALA A 9 44.42 0.40 18.49
CA ALA A 9 45.18 1.54 18.97
C ALA A 9 45.48 2.53 17.83
N GLY A 10 45.11 3.80 18.02
CA GLY A 10 45.25 4.86 17.02
C GLY A 10 44.01 5.11 16.15
N GLN A 11 43.00 4.25 16.20
CA GLN A 11 41.71 4.51 15.54
C GLN A 11 40.76 5.31 16.45
N ARG A 12 39.92 6.12 15.82
CA ARG A 12 38.88 6.92 16.50
C ARG A 12 37.47 6.38 16.30
N THR A 13 37.29 5.44 15.38
CA THR A 13 35.99 4.89 14.98
C THR A 13 36.11 3.39 14.73
N ALA A 14 35.02 2.66 15.02
CA ALA A 14 34.78 1.31 14.55
C ALA A 14 33.34 1.23 14.05
N SER A 15 33.13 0.57 12.91
CA SER A 15 31.81 0.38 12.31
C SER A 15 31.47 -1.11 12.33
N PHE A 16 30.21 -1.42 12.55
CA PHE A 16 29.68 -2.76 12.43
C PHE A 16 28.30 -2.67 11.79
N ASP A 17 28.00 -3.61 10.91
CA ASP A 17 26.66 -3.74 10.33
C ASP A 17 25.82 -4.69 11.19
N PHE A 18 24.52 -4.42 11.29
CA PHE A 18 23.55 -5.35 11.83
C PHE A 18 22.35 -5.46 10.89
N THR A 19 21.75 -6.64 10.84
CA THR A 19 20.47 -6.86 10.18
C THR A 19 19.41 -6.92 11.27
N ALA A 20 18.43 -6.02 11.23
CA ALA A 20 17.25 -6.16 12.07
C ALA A 20 16.52 -7.45 11.65
N GLY A 21 16.13 -8.27 12.62
CA GLY A 21 15.24 -9.41 12.35
C GLY A 21 13.90 -8.91 11.84
N SER A 22 13.20 -9.74 11.06
CA SER A 22 11.91 -9.46 10.40
C SER A 22 10.72 -9.30 11.35
N SER A 23 10.92 -8.75 12.54
CA SER A 23 9.89 -8.59 13.56
C SER A 23 9.93 -7.16 14.08
N GLU A 24 8.75 -6.59 14.24
CA GLU A 24 8.37 -5.24 14.70
C GLU A 24 9.02 -4.79 16.02
N VAL A 25 10.35 -4.74 16.11
CA VAL A 25 11.04 -4.28 17.30
C VAL A 25 11.38 -2.81 17.12
N MET A 26 10.48 -1.95 17.60
CA MET A 26 10.80 -0.55 17.82
C MET A 26 11.91 -0.44 18.88
N GLY A 27 13.00 0.26 18.55
CA GLY A 27 14.07 0.62 19.48
C GLY A 27 15.08 -0.50 19.75
N VAL A 28 16.10 -0.63 18.89
CA VAL A 28 17.28 -1.44 19.21
C VAL A 28 18.26 -0.56 20.01
N ALA A 29 18.37 -0.81 21.31
CA ALA A 29 19.38 -0.18 22.14
C ALA A 29 20.76 -0.81 21.89
N VAL A 30 21.71 -0.03 21.35
CA VAL A 30 23.11 -0.44 21.22
C VAL A 30 23.87 0.05 22.46
N ASN A 31 24.17 -0.87 23.37
CA ASN A 31 24.99 -0.58 24.55
C ASN A 31 26.46 -0.88 24.27
N ALA A 32 27.31 0.15 24.22
CA ALA A 32 28.76 0.00 24.16
C ALA A 32 29.37 0.12 25.57
N THR A 33 30.16 -0.86 26.00
CA THR A 33 30.85 -0.84 27.29
C THR A 33 32.36 -0.99 27.07
N ALA A 34 33.18 -0.08 27.59
CA ALA A 34 34.64 -0.15 27.46
C ALA A 34 35.26 -0.94 28.62
N GLN A 35 36.22 -1.83 28.34
CA GLN A 35 36.90 -2.64 29.37
C GLN A 35 38.15 -1.98 29.98
N ALA A 36 38.62 -0.82 29.49
CA ALA A 36 39.77 -0.11 30.08
C ALA A 36 39.78 1.40 29.76
N GLY A 37 39.88 2.24 30.80
CA GLY A 37 40.15 3.69 30.69
C GLY A 37 38.92 4.58 30.46
N ALA A 38 39.06 5.85 30.87
CA ALA A 38 38.02 6.89 31.01
C ALA A 38 37.32 7.31 29.69
N LEU A 39 36.60 6.37 29.06
CA LEU A 39 35.66 6.61 27.99
C LEU A 39 34.26 6.75 28.57
N VAL A 40 33.66 7.93 28.43
CA VAL A 40 32.23 8.14 28.69
C VAL A 40 31.50 7.69 27.42
N ALA A 41 30.93 6.49 27.44
CA ALA A 41 30.02 6.04 26.39
C ALA A 41 28.62 6.60 26.70
N THR A 42 28.15 7.57 25.92
CA THR A 42 26.73 7.92 25.91
C THR A 42 25.99 6.87 25.10
N PRO A 43 24.97 6.18 25.65
CA PRO A 43 24.12 5.32 24.86
C PRO A 43 23.52 6.13 23.70
N ALA A 44 23.75 5.68 22.47
CA ALA A 44 23.07 6.21 21.31
C ALA A 44 21.89 5.28 21.00
N ILE A 45 20.68 5.83 21.05
CA ILE A 45 19.52 5.13 20.53
C ILE A 45 19.62 5.23 19.01
N VAL A 46 19.72 4.08 18.34
CA VAL A 46 19.58 4.00 16.88
C VAL A 46 18.13 3.65 16.62
N ASP A 47 17.34 4.64 16.25
CA ASP A 47 15.99 4.39 15.77
C ASP A 47 16.09 3.75 14.39
N VAL A 48 15.91 2.43 14.37
CA VAL A 48 15.63 1.69 13.15
C VAL A 48 14.16 1.96 12.83
N GLN A 49 13.90 3.11 12.20
CA GLN A 49 12.59 3.35 11.62
C GLN A 49 12.49 2.45 10.39
N LEU A 50 11.74 1.36 10.50
CA LEU A 50 11.25 0.69 9.30
C LEU A 50 10.50 1.76 8.50
N ALA A 51 10.76 1.82 7.19
CA ALA A 51 9.99 2.70 6.33
C ALA A 51 8.53 2.22 6.41
N HIS A 52 7.74 2.86 7.27
CA HIS A 52 6.31 2.61 7.34
C HIS A 52 5.71 3.05 6.01
N GLY A 53 4.83 2.22 5.49
CA GLY A 53 4.10 2.54 4.29
C GLY A 53 3.06 3.63 4.52
N THR A 54 2.30 3.92 3.47
CA THR A 54 1.13 4.79 3.54
C THR A 54 -0.15 3.96 3.58
N LEU A 55 -1.28 4.63 3.81
CA LEU A 55 -2.54 4.11 3.30
C LEU A 55 -2.45 4.06 1.77
N MET A 56 -2.92 3.00 1.13
CA MET A 56 -2.87 2.84 -0.33
C MET A 56 -3.84 1.76 -0.79
N PHE A 57 -4.06 1.64 -2.10
CA PHE A 57 -4.70 0.47 -2.67
C PHE A 57 -3.73 -0.73 -2.65
N SER A 58 -4.21 -1.88 -2.20
CA SER A 58 -3.45 -3.14 -2.19
C SER A 58 -3.96 -4.18 -3.20
N GLU A 59 -5.24 -4.14 -3.56
CA GLU A 59 -5.81 -5.02 -4.58
C GLU A 59 -6.88 -4.27 -5.40
N TYR A 60 -6.80 -4.41 -6.72
CA TYR A 60 -7.82 -3.96 -7.66
C TYR A 60 -8.38 -5.19 -8.34
N LEU A 61 -9.70 -5.35 -8.35
CA LEU A 61 -10.36 -6.48 -8.99
C LEU A 61 -11.39 -5.97 -9.97
N GLU A 62 -11.13 -6.20 -11.26
CA GLU A 62 -12.11 -6.17 -12.33
C GLU A 62 -12.32 -7.61 -12.84
N GLY A 63 -13.36 -8.26 -12.35
CA GLY A 63 -13.70 -9.64 -12.65
C GLY A 63 -14.83 -9.76 -13.67
N SER A 64 -15.44 -10.93 -13.72
CA SER A 64 -16.60 -11.16 -14.58
C SER A 64 -17.85 -10.46 -14.03
N SER A 65 -18.65 -9.87 -14.91
CA SER A 65 -19.90 -9.20 -14.54
C SER A 65 -19.69 -8.12 -13.46
N ASN A 66 -20.26 -8.31 -12.26
CA ASN A 66 -20.18 -7.40 -11.12
C ASN A 66 -19.17 -7.86 -10.07
N ASN A 67 -18.34 -8.87 -10.34
CA ASN A 67 -17.19 -9.17 -9.48
C ASN A 67 -16.20 -8.01 -9.60
N LYS A 68 -16.38 -6.98 -8.77
CA LYS A 68 -15.50 -5.83 -8.72
C LYS A 68 -15.25 -5.45 -7.27
N ALA A 69 -13.99 -5.19 -6.95
CA ALA A 69 -13.57 -4.79 -5.62
C ALA A 69 -12.31 -3.91 -5.65
N LEU A 70 -12.17 -3.08 -4.63
CA LEU A 70 -10.95 -2.33 -4.30
C LEU A 70 -10.60 -2.67 -2.86
N GLU A 71 -9.34 -2.97 -2.60
CA GLU A 71 -8.83 -3.16 -1.26
C GLU A 71 -7.89 -2.01 -0.90
N LEU A 72 -8.10 -1.42 0.27
CA LEU A 72 -7.16 -0.50 0.91
C LEU A 72 -6.31 -1.27 1.91
N TYR A 73 -5.05 -0.88 2.07
CA TYR A 73 -4.15 -1.37 3.10
C TYR A 73 -3.54 -0.22 3.89
N ASN A 74 -3.61 -0.30 5.21
CA ASN A 74 -2.90 0.66 6.08
C ASN A 74 -1.46 0.17 6.33
N GLY A 75 -0.51 0.67 5.54
CA GLY A 75 0.92 0.41 5.75
C GLY A 75 1.58 1.31 6.79
N THR A 76 0.85 2.26 7.38
CA THR A 76 1.39 3.15 8.41
C THR A 76 1.52 2.39 9.74
N ALA A 77 2.21 2.99 10.72
CA ALA A 77 2.29 2.44 12.08
C ALA A 77 1.21 2.95 13.04
N ALA A 78 0.25 3.72 12.54
CA ALA A 78 -0.85 4.24 13.33
C ALA A 78 -2.20 3.85 12.73
N GLU A 79 -3.24 3.86 13.55
CA GLU A 79 -4.61 3.79 13.07
C GLU A 79 -4.89 4.95 12.12
N VAL A 80 -5.57 4.67 11.02
CA VAL A 80 -6.03 5.68 10.06
C VAL A 80 -7.54 5.84 10.16
N ASP A 81 -7.98 7.05 10.46
CA ASP A 81 -9.39 7.46 10.44
C ASP A 81 -9.86 7.60 8.98
N LEU A 82 -10.63 6.61 8.49
CA LEU A 82 -11.14 6.60 7.12
C LEU A 82 -12.29 7.59 6.92
N THR A 83 -12.85 8.20 7.96
CA THR A 83 -13.89 9.24 7.78
C THR A 83 -13.33 10.51 7.12
N GLN A 84 -12.00 10.66 7.11
CA GLN A 84 -11.30 11.71 6.38
C GLN A 84 -10.99 11.34 4.93
N CYS A 85 -11.40 10.15 4.50
CA CYS A 85 -11.07 9.59 3.19
C CYS A 85 -12.32 9.31 2.35
N GLU A 86 -12.13 9.35 1.04
CA GLU A 86 -13.11 8.98 0.04
C GLU A 86 -12.45 8.27 -1.15
N VAL A 87 -13.23 7.46 -1.85
CA VAL A 87 -12.83 6.90 -3.14
C VAL A 87 -13.58 7.62 -4.25
N GLN A 88 -12.85 8.03 -5.28
CA GLN A 88 -13.37 8.73 -6.44
C GLN A 88 -13.14 7.87 -7.70
N LEU A 89 -14.20 7.73 -8.50
CA LEU A 89 -14.16 7.08 -9.81
C LEU A 89 -14.15 8.14 -10.91
N TYR A 90 -13.27 7.98 -11.88
CA TYR A 90 -13.16 8.82 -13.08
C TYR A 90 -13.38 7.95 -14.30
N SER A 91 -14.58 7.99 -14.87
CA SER A 91 -14.94 7.06 -15.92
C SER A 91 -14.50 7.51 -17.31
N ASN A 92 -13.99 6.59 -18.12
CA ASN A 92 -13.63 6.77 -19.54
C ASN A 92 -12.78 8.03 -19.78
N GLY A 93 -11.68 8.18 -19.02
CA GLY A 93 -10.77 9.33 -19.12
C GLY A 93 -11.31 10.67 -18.60
N ALA A 94 -12.35 10.67 -17.76
CA ALA A 94 -12.85 11.89 -17.15
C ALA A 94 -11.78 12.62 -16.31
N SER A 95 -11.79 13.96 -16.36
CA SER A 95 -10.93 14.83 -15.54
C SER A 95 -11.59 15.30 -14.24
N SER A 96 -12.83 14.88 -13.99
CA SER A 96 -13.58 15.15 -12.76
C SER A 96 -14.25 13.86 -12.28
N PRO A 97 -14.43 13.67 -10.96
CA PRO A 97 -15.05 12.46 -10.44
C PRO A 97 -16.44 12.24 -11.04
N SER A 98 -16.64 11.08 -11.63
CA SER A 98 -17.93 10.58 -12.10
C SER A 98 -18.78 10.03 -10.95
N ALA A 99 -18.12 9.52 -9.92
CA ALA A 99 -18.73 9.14 -8.65
C ALA A 99 -17.74 9.33 -7.49
N THR A 100 -18.28 9.59 -6.30
CA THR A 100 -17.50 9.73 -5.06
C THR A 100 -18.19 8.96 -3.94
N LEU A 101 -17.41 8.29 -3.10
CA LEU A 101 -17.87 7.57 -1.93
C LEU A 101 -17.02 7.94 -0.71
N ALA A 102 -17.63 8.64 0.24
CA ALA A 102 -17.03 8.83 1.55
C ALA A 102 -16.89 7.48 2.28
N LEU A 103 -15.72 7.26 2.87
CA LEU A 103 -15.44 6.08 3.68
C LEU A 103 -15.83 6.32 5.15
N THR A 104 -15.82 5.25 5.93
CA THR A 104 -16.19 5.30 7.35
C THR A 104 -15.37 4.32 8.17
N GLY A 105 -15.18 4.64 9.44
CA GLY A 105 -14.51 3.78 10.41
C GLY A 105 -13.01 4.02 10.46
N ASP A 106 -12.33 3.16 11.20
CA ASP A 106 -10.89 3.25 11.45
C ASP A 106 -10.21 2.00 10.90
N LEU A 107 -9.01 2.16 10.36
CA LEU A 107 -8.20 1.07 9.82
C LEU A 107 -6.92 0.93 10.63
N GLN A 108 -6.78 -0.19 11.35
CA GLN A 108 -5.59 -0.49 12.15
C GLN A 108 -4.34 -0.67 11.26
N PRO A 109 -3.13 -0.43 11.80
CA PRO A 109 -1.88 -0.79 11.14
C PRO A 109 -1.90 -2.24 10.63
N GLY A 110 -1.42 -2.45 9.40
CA GLY A 110 -1.34 -3.77 8.78
C GLY A 110 -2.67 -4.40 8.37
N SER A 111 -3.79 -3.70 8.57
CA SER A 111 -5.13 -4.20 8.22
C SER A 111 -5.59 -3.71 6.84
N THR A 112 -6.59 -4.40 6.29
CA THR A 112 -7.21 -4.05 5.01
C THR A 112 -8.66 -3.61 5.15
N PHE A 113 -9.14 -2.86 4.15
CA PHE A 113 -10.54 -2.45 4.02
C PHE A 113 -11.01 -2.70 2.59
N VAL A 114 -11.98 -3.60 2.40
CA VAL A 114 -12.48 -4.03 1.09
C VAL A 114 -13.78 -3.32 0.74
N LEU A 115 -13.76 -2.61 -0.39
CA LEU A 115 -14.90 -2.02 -1.08
C LEU A 115 -15.35 -2.96 -2.19
N CYS A 116 -16.65 -3.28 -2.28
CA CYS A 116 -17.13 -4.20 -3.30
C CYS A 116 -18.40 -3.71 -3.99
N ASN A 117 -18.58 -4.12 -5.24
CA ASN A 117 -19.85 -3.95 -5.91
C ASN A 117 -20.96 -4.69 -5.14
N THR A 118 -22.13 -4.09 -5.00
CA THR A 118 -23.26 -4.68 -4.24
C THR A 118 -23.75 -6.01 -4.82
N SER A 119 -23.51 -6.23 -6.11
CA SER A 119 -23.91 -7.43 -6.87
C SER A 119 -22.74 -8.37 -7.19
N ALA A 120 -21.61 -8.23 -6.51
CA ALA A 120 -20.49 -9.16 -6.63
C ALA A 120 -20.87 -10.58 -6.15
N SER A 121 -20.07 -11.57 -6.52
CA SER A 121 -20.23 -12.94 -6.05
C SER A 121 -20.17 -13.04 -4.52
N ALA A 122 -20.79 -14.09 -3.97
CA ALA A 122 -20.84 -14.32 -2.53
C ALA A 122 -19.44 -14.40 -1.87
N GLY A 123 -18.43 -14.88 -2.60
CA GLY A 123 -17.04 -14.92 -2.11
C GLY A 123 -16.47 -13.53 -1.83
N ILE A 124 -16.63 -12.60 -2.77
CA ILE A 124 -16.23 -11.19 -2.58
C ILE A 124 -17.07 -10.54 -1.47
N LEU A 125 -18.39 -10.76 -1.48
CA LEU A 125 -19.29 -10.15 -0.49
C LEU A 125 -19.05 -10.63 0.95
N ALA A 126 -18.39 -11.77 1.15
CA ALA A 126 -18.07 -12.33 2.45
C ALA A 126 -16.89 -11.62 3.14
N VAL A 127 -15.98 -11.02 2.37
CA VAL A 127 -14.83 -10.25 2.89
C VAL A 127 -15.04 -8.74 2.80
N CYS A 128 -16.21 -8.32 2.33
CA CYS A 128 -16.52 -6.92 2.05
C CYS A 128 -16.78 -6.10 3.32
N ASN A 129 -16.06 -5.00 3.51
CA ASN A 129 -16.32 -4.04 4.58
C ASN A 129 -17.43 -3.05 4.20
N LEU A 130 -17.44 -2.58 2.94
CA LEU A 130 -18.43 -1.62 2.46
C LEU A 130 -18.84 -1.92 1.01
N ARG A 131 -20.16 -1.97 0.78
CA ARG A 131 -20.74 -2.29 -0.53
C ARG A 131 -21.24 -1.04 -1.22
N ASN A 132 -20.83 -0.83 -2.47
CA ASN A 132 -21.24 0.31 -3.27
C ASN A 132 -21.13 -0.02 -4.77
N SER A 133 -22.14 0.31 -5.57
CA SER A 133 -22.12 0.08 -7.02
C SER A 133 -21.99 1.36 -7.85
N SER A 134 -21.69 2.50 -7.22
CA SER A 134 -21.40 3.76 -7.91
C SER A 134 -19.91 3.90 -8.19
N VAL A 135 -19.06 3.80 -7.16
CA VAL A 135 -17.59 3.87 -7.33
C VAL A 135 -16.98 2.52 -7.67
N VAL A 136 -17.54 1.40 -7.19
CA VAL A 136 -17.07 0.04 -7.52
C VAL A 136 -17.75 -0.50 -8.79
N ASN A 137 -17.87 0.36 -9.79
CA ASN A 137 -18.42 0.04 -11.11
C ASN A 137 -17.47 0.41 -12.25
N PHE A 138 -16.19 0.58 -11.91
CA PHE A 138 -15.11 0.82 -12.87
C PHE A 138 -14.90 -0.35 -13.83
N ASN A 139 -14.27 -0.09 -14.95
CA ASN A 139 -13.74 -1.08 -15.89
C ASN A 139 -12.38 -0.61 -16.42
N GLY A 140 -11.72 -1.43 -17.24
CA GLY A 140 -10.29 -1.33 -17.53
C GLY A 140 -9.70 0.05 -17.84
N ASP A 141 -10.46 0.95 -18.46
CA ASP A 141 -10.05 2.29 -18.88
C ASP A 141 -10.35 3.40 -17.84
N ASP A 142 -11.02 3.07 -16.74
CA ASP A 142 -11.35 4.01 -15.68
C ASP A 142 -10.16 4.24 -14.73
N SER A 143 -10.09 5.46 -14.18
CA SER A 143 -9.16 5.80 -13.10
C SER A 143 -9.89 5.83 -11.75
N VAL A 144 -9.21 5.39 -10.70
CA VAL A 144 -9.73 5.37 -9.33
C VAL A 144 -8.74 6.04 -8.40
N ALA A 145 -9.19 7.01 -7.62
CA ALA A 145 -8.37 7.72 -6.64
C ALA A 145 -8.86 7.46 -5.21
N LEU A 146 -7.91 7.24 -4.31
CA LEU A 146 -8.10 7.34 -2.87
C LEU A 146 -7.70 8.75 -2.44
N VAL A 147 -8.63 9.49 -1.87
CA VAL A 147 -8.43 10.88 -1.46
C VAL A 147 -8.63 10.97 0.04
N CYS A 148 -7.68 11.55 0.77
CA CYS A 148 -7.81 11.81 2.21
C CYS A 148 -7.44 13.26 2.53
N GLY A 149 -8.23 13.92 3.37
CA GLY A 149 -8.01 15.33 3.70
C GLY A 149 -7.99 16.26 2.48
N GLY A 150 -8.69 15.87 1.40
CA GLY A 150 -8.74 16.61 0.13
C GLY A 150 -7.54 16.42 -0.80
N ASN A 151 -6.60 15.53 -0.50
CA ASN A 151 -5.46 15.23 -1.36
C ASN A 151 -5.48 13.76 -1.78
N ASN A 152 -5.03 13.48 -3.00
CA ASN A 152 -4.80 12.11 -3.45
C ASN A 152 -3.73 11.45 -2.58
N VAL A 153 -4.02 10.23 -2.16
CA VAL A 153 -3.11 9.35 -1.42
C VAL A 153 -2.61 8.23 -2.33
N ASP A 154 -3.47 7.75 -3.21
CA ASP A 154 -3.13 6.74 -4.20
C ASP A 154 -4.06 6.82 -5.41
N VAL A 155 -3.54 6.58 -6.62
CA VAL A 155 -4.30 6.60 -7.87
C VAL A 155 -3.97 5.36 -8.70
N ILE A 156 -5.01 4.67 -9.16
CA ILE A 156 -4.92 3.63 -10.18
C ILE A 156 -5.41 4.25 -11.49
N GLY A 157 -4.57 4.26 -12.52
CA GLY A 157 -4.84 4.96 -13.78
C GLY A 157 -4.31 6.39 -13.81
N GLN A 158 -4.66 7.14 -14.85
CA GLN A 158 -4.29 8.54 -15.05
C GLN A 158 -5.56 9.38 -15.23
N ILE A 159 -5.80 10.33 -14.32
CA ILE A 159 -6.98 11.19 -14.31
C ILE A 159 -6.96 12.09 -15.54
N GLY A 160 -8.10 12.17 -16.25
CA GLY A 160 -8.23 12.98 -17.46
C GLY A 160 -7.63 12.36 -18.72
N THR A 161 -7.20 11.10 -18.67
CA THR A 161 -6.64 10.37 -19.82
C THR A 161 -7.40 9.08 -20.07
N ASP A 162 -7.80 8.87 -21.32
CA ASP A 162 -8.43 7.64 -21.80
C ASP A 162 -7.37 6.73 -22.46
N PRO A 163 -7.06 5.54 -21.90
CA PRO A 163 -6.10 4.61 -22.47
C PRO A 163 -6.68 3.73 -23.59
N GLY A 164 -7.95 3.90 -23.94
CA GLY A 164 -8.71 3.04 -24.84
C GLY A 164 -9.55 2.03 -24.05
N ALA A 165 -9.14 0.76 -24.04
CA ALA A 165 -9.90 -0.28 -23.33
C ALA A 165 -9.34 -0.59 -21.93
N GLU A 166 -8.05 -0.31 -21.72
CA GLU A 166 -7.33 -0.74 -20.54
C GLU A 166 -6.00 0.00 -20.36
N TRP A 167 -5.55 0.10 -19.12
CA TRP A 167 -4.15 0.36 -18.83
C TRP A 167 -3.36 -0.94 -18.96
N VAL A 168 -2.37 -0.99 -19.85
CA VAL A 168 -1.58 -2.20 -20.10
C VAL A 168 -0.10 -1.89 -20.33
N ALA A 169 0.76 -2.65 -19.65
CA ALA A 169 2.20 -2.60 -19.83
C ALA A 169 2.83 -3.91 -19.36
N ASN A 170 3.87 -4.38 -20.06
CA ASN A 170 4.67 -5.56 -19.68
C ASN A 170 3.88 -6.79 -19.20
N GLY A 171 2.70 -7.05 -19.79
CA GLY A 171 1.84 -8.19 -19.46
C GLY A 171 0.91 -8.00 -18.26
N VAL A 172 0.93 -6.82 -17.61
CA VAL A 172 -0.02 -6.41 -16.57
C VAL A 172 -1.08 -5.52 -17.21
N SER A 173 -2.35 -5.81 -16.93
CA SER A 173 -3.50 -5.11 -17.50
C SER A 173 -4.59 -4.92 -16.45
N THR A 174 -5.36 -3.82 -16.54
CA THR A 174 -6.52 -3.58 -15.67
C THR A 174 -7.76 -4.34 -16.13
N LEU A 175 -7.95 -4.53 -17.44
CA LEU A 175 -9.15 -5.13 -18.00
C LEU A 175 -9.28 -6.62 -17.66
N ASN A 176 -10.37 -6.96 -16.98
CA ASN A 176 -10.70 -8.35 -16.61
C ASN A 176 -9.58 -9.04 -15.80
N LYS A 177 -8.94 -8.32 -14.89
CA LYS A 177 -7.87 -8.82 -14.03
C LYS A 177 -8.11 -8.51 -12.56
N THR A 178 -7.52 -9.36 -11.73
CA THR A 178 -7.15 -8.98 -10.37
C THR A 178 -5.69 -8.50 -10.41
N LEU A 179 -5.43 -7.31 -9.88
CA LEU A 179 -4.10 -6.72 -9.71
C LEU A 179 -3.79 -6.65 -8.22
N ARG A 180 -2.60 -7.11 -7.84
CA ARG A 180 -2.09 -7.04 -6.46
C ARG A 180 -0.90 -6.12 -6.38
N ARG A 181 -0.91 -5.22 -5.41
CA ARG A 181 0.19 -4.30 -5.17
C ARG A 181 1.42 -5.09 -4.76
N LYS A 182 2.54 -4.90 -5.46
CA LYS A 182 3.81 -5.57 -5.15
C LYS A 182 4.23 -5.28 -3.71
N CYS A 183 4.87 -6.25 -3.07
CA CYS A 183 5.32 -6.09 -1.68
C CYS A 183 6.45 -5.08 -1.50
N SER A 184 7.22 -4.80 -2.56
CA SER A 184 8.22 -3.73 -2.56
C SER A 184 7.61 -2.33 -2.58
N VAL A 185 6.33 -2.21 -2.95
CA VAL A 185 5.60 -0.93 -2.94
C VAL A 185 5.02 -0.74 -1.55
N VAL A 186 5.52 0.26 -0.84
CA VAL A 186 5.07 0.59 0.52
C VAL A 186 4.26 1.89 0.57
N SER A 187 4.26 2.68 -0.50
CA SER A 187 3.53 3.95 -0.57
C SER A 187 2.66 4.00 -1.83
N GLY A 188 1.50 4.63 -1.73
CA GLY A 188 0.64 4.94 -2.87
C GLY A 188 1.24 6.03 -3.78
N ASP A 189 0.70 6.15 -4.99
CA ASP A 189 1.04 7.21 -5.94
C ASP A 189 0.02 8.36 -5.84
N PRO A 190 0.38 9.52 -5.27
CA PRO A 190 -0.56 10.63 -5.13
C PRO A 190 -0.72 11.45 -6.43
N ASP A 191 0.13 11.26 -7.45
CA ASP A 191 0.08 12.06 -8.68
C ASP A 191 -0.83 11.43 -9.72
N GLY A 192 -2.12 11.80 -9.72
CA GLY A 192 -3.06 11.30 -10.72
C GLY A 192 -2.86 11.84 -12.14
N SER A 193 -1.85 12.67 -12.40
CA SER A 193 -1.58 13.27 -13.72
C SER A 193 -0.45 12.58 -14.48
N ASN A 194 0.37 11.77 -13.80
CA ASN A 194 1.50 11.07 -14.40
C ASN A 194 1.01 9.90 -15.29
N ALA A 195 1.88 9.39 -16.16
CA ALA A 195 1.53 8.25 -17.00
C ALA A 195 1.44 6.98 -16.13
N PHE A 196 0.32 6.26 -16.23
CA PHE A 196 0.13 5.03 -15.47
C PHE A 196 0.65 3.80 -16.22
N ASP A 197 1.77 3.24 -15.73
CA ASP A 197 2.27 1.93 -16.10
C ASP A 197 1.91 0.92 -14.98
N PRO A 198 0.89 0.07 -15.16
CA PRO A 198 0.47 -0.85 -14.10
C PRO A 198 1.58 -1.85 -13.71
N SER A 199 2.48 -2.19 -14.63
CA SER A 199 3.54 -3.16 -14.38
C SER A 199 4.64 -2.66 -13.46
N ALA A 200 4.72 -1.35 -13.21
CA ALA A 200 5.68 -0.79 -12.26
C ALA A 200 5.37 -1.30 -10.84
N GLU A 201 4.11 -1.26 -10.44
CA GLU A 201 3.71 -1.40 -9.04
C GLU A 201 2.76 -2.58 -8.75
N TRP A 202 2.22 -3.22 -9.80
CA TRP A 202 1.21 -4.27 -9.68
C TRP A 202 1.66 -5.58 -10.29
N ASP A 203 1.30 -6.69 -9.65
CA ASP A 203 1.34 -8.03 -10.19
C ASP A 203 -0.05 -8.44 -10.67
N THR A 204 -0.13 -9.04 -11.85
CA THR A 204 -1.40 -9.51 -12.42
C THR A 204 -1.72 -10.92 -11.96
N GLN A 205 -3.00 -11.17 -11.65
CA GLN A 205 -3.57 -12.48 -11.39
C GLN A 205 -4.64 -12.80 -12.46
N ALA A 206 -5.13 -14.04 -12.47
CA ALA A 206 -6.24 -14.39 -13.35
C ALA A 206 -7.52 -13.63 -12.98
N GLN A 207 -8.43 -13.46 -13.95
CA GLN A 207 -9.76 -12.90 -13.69
C GLN A 207 -10.46 -13.66 -12.55
N ASP A 208 -11.22 -12.95 -11.72
CA ASP A 208 -11.97 -13.50 -10.58
C ASP A 208 -11.10 -14.17 -9.49
N THR A 209 -9.79 -13.89 -9.46
CA THR A 209 -8.92 -14.33 -8.35
C THR A 209 -9.22 -13.46 -7.12
N ILE A 210 -9.74 -14.06 -6.05
CA ILE A 210 -10.19 -13.36 -4.83
C ILE A 210 -9.46 -13.79 -3.56
N ASP A 211 -8.49 -14.71 -3.68
CA ASP A 211 -7.81 -15.34 -2.53
C ASP A 211 -6.89 -14.40 -1.73
N GLY A 212 -6.67 -13.18 -2.21
CA GLY A 212 -5.95 -12.11 -1.52
C GLY A 212 -6.85 -11.10 -0.84
N LEU A 213 -8.13 -10.98 -1.23
CA LEU A 213 -9.03 -10.00 -0.63
C LEU A 213 -9.23 -10.24 0.86
N GLY A 214 -9.17 -9.17 1.65
CA GLY A 214 -9.23 -9.19 3.10
C GLY A 214 -7.87 -9.44 3.77
N SER A 215 -6.78 -9.58 3.01
CA SER A 215 -5.44 -9.76 3.58
C SER A 215 -4.31 -9.37 2.62
N ARG A 216 -3.44 -8.46 3.03
CA ARG A 216 -2.20 -8.19 2.28
C ARG A 216 -1.07 -9.13 2.74
N ASN A 217 -0.86 -10.23 2.01
CA ASN A 217 0.19 -11.19 2.32
C ASN A 217 1.48 -10.89 1.54
N CYS A 218 2.53 -10.49 2.26
CA CYS A 218 3.85 -10.16 1.70
C CYS A 218 4.99 -11.05 2.24
N ASN A 219 4.65 -12.26 2.69
CA ASN A 219 5.57 -13.23 3.28
C ASN A 219 6.09 -14.25 2.27
#